data_AF-G2RA78-F1
#
_entry.id   AF-G2RA78-F1
#
_cell.length_a   1.000
_cell.length_b   1.000
_cell.length_c   1.000
_cell.angle_alpha   90.00
_cell.angle_beta   90.00
_cell.angle_gamma   90.00
#
_symmetry.space_group_name_H-M   'P 1'
#
loop_
_entity.id
_entity.type
_entity.pdbx_description
1 polymer ?
#
loop_
_entity_poly.entity_id
_entity_poly.type
_entity_poly.pdbx_seq_one_letter_code
_entity_poly.pdbx_strand_id
1 'polypeptide(L)'
;MRPTTALAVAGTLAAGASAENYLGFNSGSTLADRSAKFKADFEQEMKTAQNLVNAPGKFNAVRLYTNIQAYSKDDPIQAFDAAVDTNTKLLLGIWASGTDSIDNELNALKKAVDTFGSKLTDLVIGMSIGSEDLYRISATGIANKAGVGAGPDVVVKFINQFKTTFANTALAKVPIGHVDTWDAWTNSSNKAVLDAVDWVGVDEYPYYENGKGNNIKNSGTLFDRAFDAVSAVVGNKPIWVTETGWPTTGPNWDQAVPSVQNAKYYWDEVGCRKLFNKVPTFWYNLRDSNPDNTMKFAITANLSTTPLFDLTCPTHFDTPSTTSSSTNSSSPSATGSATGVSAPGSSATGTTGSSTSGNNASAAGSSAGASSLSPSQSGAQLGKTLSTAVAAGLALVAGVFALL
;
A
#
# COMPACT_ATOMS: atom_id res chain seq x y z
N MET A 1 7.27 6.97 53.18
CA MET A 1 6.97 7.84 52.02
C MET A 1 7.93 7.46 50.89
N ARG A 2 7.41 7.15 49.69
CA ARG A 2 8.20 6.95 48.46
C ARG A 2 7.52 7.78 47.37
N PRO A 3 8.19 8.73 46.71
CA PRO A 3 7.61 9.41 45.56
C PRO A 3 7.71 8.51 44.34
N THR A 4 6.57 8.13 43.76
CA THR A 4 6.51 7.39 42.50
C THR A 4 6.53 8.41 41.35
N THR A 5 7.68 8.63 40.73
CA THR A 5 7.81 9.56 39.61
C THR A 5 7.20 8.95 38.34
N ALA A 6 5.92 9.24 38.09
CA ALA A 6 5.27 8.89 36.84
C ALA A 6 5.76 9.83 35.72
N LEU A 7 6.67 9.34 34.87
CA LEU A 7 7.16 10.10 33.73
C LEU A 7 6.14 10.02 32.58
N ALA A 8 5.17 10.92 32.59
CA ALA A 8 4.22 11.08 31.49
C ALA A 8 4.94 11.68 30.27
N VAL A 9 5.38 10.82 29.34
CA VAL A 9 5.84 11.27 28.02
C VAL A 9 4.61 11.68 27.21
N ALA A 10 4.18 12.92 27.41
CA ALA A 10 3.23 13.57 26.53
C ALA A 10 3.94 13.77 25.18
N GLY A 11 3.61 12.92 24.20
CA GLY A 11 4.04 13.07 22.82
C GLY A 11 3.42 14.33 22.22
N THR A 12 4.07 15.48 22.43
CA THR A 12 3.77 16.68 21.66
C THR A 12 4.11 16.39 20.21
N LEU A 13 3.07 16.14 19.39
CA LEU A 13 3.15 16.23 17.94
C LEU A 13 3.76 17.59 17.60
N ALA A 14 5.05 17.59 17.27
CA ALA A 14 5.70 18.77 16.77
C ALA A 14 5.06 19.09 15.42
N ALA A 15 4.26 20.16 15.37
CA ALA A 15 3.84 20.80 14.12
C ALA A 15 5.07 21.48 13.49
N GLY A 16 6.03 20.64 13.07
CA GLY A 16 7.35 21.02 12.58
C GLY A 16 7.29 21.40 11.12
N ALA A 17 7.10 22.69 10.87
CA ALA A 17 6.94 23.30 9.55
C ALA A 17 5.69 22.85 8.79
N SER A 18 5.08 23.77 8.03
CA SER A 18 4.10 23.42 7.01
C SER A 18 4.84 22.75 5.85
N ALA A 19 4.96 21.42 5.89
CA ALA A 19 5.16 20.66 4.67
C ALA A 19 4.04 21.06 3.70
N GLU A 20 4.38 21.42 2.46
CA GLU A 20 3.37 21.79 1.46
C GLU A 20 2.36 20.64 1.33
N ASN A 21 1.08 20.91 1.62
CA ASN A 21 0.09 19.86 1.60
C ASN A 21 -0.32 19.54 0.16
N TYR A 22 0.33 18.56 -0.44
CA TYR A 22 0.01 18.13 -1.79
C TYR A 22 -1.36 17.46 -1.86
N LEU A 23 -2.20 17.95 -2.77
CA LEU A 23 -3.42 17.29 -3.23
C LEU A 23 -3.15 16.81 -4.66
N GLY A 24 -3.32 15.51 -4.89
CA GLY A 24 -3.06 14.91 -6.19
C GLY A 24 -3.91 13.68 -6.48
N PHE A 25 -3.68 13.11 -7.66
CA PHE A 25 -4.29 11.87 -8.10
C PHE A 25 -3.23 10.88 -8.58
N ASN A 26 -3.57 9.61 -8.57
CA ASN A 26 -2.78 8.53 -9.14
C ASN A 26 -2.94 8.48 -10.66
N SER A 27 -1.85 8.20 -11.38
CA SER A 27 -1.84 8.13 -12.84
C SER A 27 -0.93 7.00 -13.32
N GLY A 28 -1.54 5.94 -13.88
CA GLY A 28 -0.82 4.86 -14.56
C GLY A 28 -0.19 5.30 -15.89
N SER A 29 0.49 4.40 -16.60
CA SER A 29 1.13 4.68 -17.90
C SER A 29 0.27 4.34 -19.13
N THR A 30 -0.93 3.77 -18.94
CA THR A 30 -1.85 3.34 -20.01
C THR A 30 -3.23 4.00 -19.92
N LEU A 31 -3.98 3.92 -21.02
CA LEU A 31 -5.42 4.12 -21.07
C LEU A 31 -6.15 2.80 -20.77
N ALA A 32 -7.46 2.88 -20.54
CA ALA A 32 -8.31 1.73 -20.21
C ALA A 32 -8.40 0.66 -21.33
N ASP A 33 -7.97 0.97 -22.56
CA ASP A 33 -7.85 0.02 -23.68
C ASP A 33 -6.45 -0.64 -23.78
N ARG A 34 -5.58 -0.41 -22.78
CA ARG A 34 -4.15 -0.80 -22.71
C ARG A 34 -3.22 -0.06 -23.69
N SER A 35 -3.70 0.94 -24.43
CA SER A 35 -2.79 1.81 -25.19
C SER A 35 -1.95 2.68 -24.24
N ALA A 36 -0.73 3.03 -24.65
CA ALA A 36 0.14 3.91 -23.87
C ALA A 36 -0.43 5.34 -23.80
N LYS A 37 -0.30 5.98 -22.64
CA LYS A 37 -0.49 7.43 -22.53
C LYS A 37 0.74 8.18 -23.03
N PHE A 38 0.49 9.30 -23.68
CA PHE A 38 1.49 10.24 -24.17
C PHE A 38 1.24 11.63 -23.58
N LYS A 39 2.07 12.63 -23.93
CA LYS A 39 2.05 13.99 -23.34
C LYS A 39 0.62 14.57 -23.23
N ALA A 40 -0.16 14.48 -24.31
CA ALA A 40 -1.51 15.04 -24.36
C ALA A 40 -2.47 14.41 -23.33
N ASP A 41 -2.37 13.10 -23.09
CA ASP A 41 -3.20 12.41 -22.09
C ASP A 41 -2.87 12.85 -20.66
N PHE A 42 -1.57 12.97 -20.35
CA PHE A 42 -1.11 13.43 -19.05
C PHE A 42 -1.44 14.91 -18.83
N GLU A 43 -1.24 15.76 -19.84
CA GLU A 43 -1.67 17.16 -19.78
C GLU A 43 -3.17 17.29 -19.52
N GLN A 44 -4.00 16.47 -20.16
CA GLN A 44 -5.45 16.51 -19.95
C GLN A 44 -5.79 16.08 -18.52
N GLU A 45 -5.21 14.99 -17.99
CA GLU A 45 -5.39 14.59 -16.59
C GLU A 45 -4.99 15.71 -15.62
N MET A 46 -3.80 16.29 -15.80
CA MET A 46 -3.27 17.37 -14.96
C MET A 46 -4.13 18.63 -15.02
N LYS A 47 -4.49 19.09 -16.23
CA LYS A 47 -5.34 20.27 -16.42
C LYS A 47 -6.75 20.05 -15.86
N THR A 48 -7.31 18.85 -15.98
CA THR A 48 -8.60 18.52 -15.35
C THR A 48 -8.51 18.55 -13.83
N ALA A 49 -7.51 17.88 -13.22
CA ALA A 49 -7.31 17.89 -11.77
C ALA A 49 -7.19 19.31 -11.20
N GLN A 50 -6.38 20.16 -11.86
CA GLN A 50 -6.17 21.55 -11.46
C GLN A 50 -7.43 22.43 -11.55
N ASN A 51 -8.44 22.03 -12.31
CA ASN A 51 -9.67 22.80 -12.58
C ASN A 51 -10.96 22.08 -12.12
N LEU A 52 -10.86 21.11 -11.23
CA LEU A 52 -12.03 20.43 -10.65
C LEU A 52 -12.95 21.43 -9.93
N VAL A 53 -14.21 21.46 -10.34
CA VAL A 53 -15.25 22.30 -9.73
C VAL A 53 -15.48 21.86 -8.28
N ASN A 54 -15.60 22.84 -7.37
CA ASN A 54 -15.84 22.66 -5.93
C ASN A 54 -14.77 21.87 -5.16
N ALA A 55 -13.58 21.65 -5.71
CA ALA A 55 -12.50 20.96 -5.00
C ALA A 55 -12.06 21.73 -3.73
N PRO A 56 -11.72 21.04 -2.62
CA PRO A 56 -11.32 21.65 -1.34
C PRO A 56 -9.89 22.24 -1.32
N GLY A 57 -9.28 22.35 -2.49
CA GLY A 57 -7.94 22.86 -2.74
C GLY A 57 -7.54 22.57 -4.19
N LYS A 58 -6.44 23.16 -4.66
CA LYS A 58 -5.95 22.90 -6.02
C LYS A 58 -5.27 21.53 -6.07
N PHE A 59 -5.86 20.57 -6.77
CA PHE A 59 -5.19 19.29 -7.07
C PHE A 59 -4.11 19.56 -8.13
N ASN A 60 -2.87 19.73 -7.67
CA ASN A 60 -1.71 20.16 -8.46
C ASN A 60 -0.52 19.19 -8.30
N ALA A 61 -0.80 17.95 -7.93
CA ALA A 61 0.19 16.88 -7.88
C ALA A 61 -0.32 15.63 -8.60
N VAL A 62 0.62 14.80 -9.09
CA VAL A 62 0.32 13.47 -9.61
C VAL A 62 1.31 12.45 -9.06
N ARG A 63 0.82 11.26 -8.71
CA ARG A 63 1.64 10.08 -8.42
C ARG A 63 1.75 9.23 -9.67
N LEU A 64 2.97 9.04 -10.16
CA LEU A 64 3.31 8.13 -11.26
C LEU A 64 3.83 6.81 -10.68
N TYR A 65 3.64 5.71 -11.39
CA TYR A 65 4.12 4.38 -10.98
C TYR A 65 5.43 3.95 -11.66
N THR A 66 5.83 4.66 -12.72
CA THR A 66 7.03 4.41 -13.52
C THR A 66 7.52 5.72 -14.13
N ASN A 67 8.83 5.79 -14.41
CA ASN A 67 9.52 6.86 -15.11
C ASN A 67 9.71 6.53 -16.60
N ILE A 68 9.34 5.31 -17.02
CA ILE A 68 9.57 4.78 -18.36
C ILE A 68 8.34 5.02 -19.25
N GLN A 69 8.55 5.55 -20.46
CA GLN A 69 7.50 5.62 -21.47
C GLN A 69 7.16 4.21 -21.96
N ALA A 70 5.87 3.84 -21.90
CA ALA A 70 5.41 2.57 -22.44
C ALA A 70 5.79 2.42 -23.94
N TYR A 71 6.10 1.18 -24.33
CA TYR A 71 6.74 0.81 -25.60
C TYR A 71 8.22 1.20 -25.77
N SER A 72 8.86 1.79 -24.75
CA SER A 72 10.32 1.96 -24.69
C SER A 72 10.96 1.00 -23.67
N LYS A 73 12.29 0.91 -23.68
CA LYS A 73 13.06 0.22 -22.62
C LYS A 73 13.29 1.13 -21.42
N ASP A 74 13.75 2.34 -21.67
CA ASP A 74 14.23 3.30 -20.68
C ASP A 74 14.14 4.76 -21.16
N ASP A 75 13.20 5.10 -22.05
CA ASP A 75 12.97 6.49 -22.44
C ASP A 75 12.05 7.20 -21.42
N PRO A 76 12.24 8.51 -21.18
CA PRO A 76 11.44 9.26 -20.20
C PRO A 76 9.94 9.22 -20.52
N ILE A 77 9.12 8.89 -19.52
CA ILE A 77 7.66 9.00 -19.64
C ILE A 77 7.25 10.44 -19.95
N GLN A 78 6.38 10.62 -20.94
CA GLN A 78 5.97 11.95 -21.39
C GLN A 78 5.13 12.73 -20.37
N ALA A 79 4.77 12.11 -19.25
CA ALA A 79 4.22 12.79 -18.08
C ALA A 79 5.18 13.87 -17.52
N PHE A 80 6.50 13.74 -17.68
CA PHE A 80 7.45 14.77 -17.27
C PHE A 80 7.29 16.06 -18.07
N ASP A 81 7.13 15.95 -19.39
CA ASP A 81 6.93 17.09 -20.29
C ASP A 81 5.58 17.77 -20.02
N ALA A 82 4.52 16.97 -19.83
CA ALA A 82 3.21 17.44 -19.39
C ALA A 82 3.25 18.16 -18.02
N ALA A 83 4.04 17.65 -17.07
CA ALA A 83 4.19 18.26 -15.74
C ALA A 83 4.92 19.60 -15.80
N VAL A 84 5.95 19.72 -16.65
CA VAL A 84 6.67 20.98 -16.92
C VAL A 84 5.72 22.02 -17.52
N ASP A 85 4.94 21.67 -18.54
CA ASP A 85 4.02 22.60 -19.21
C ASP A 85 2.80 22.98 -18.35
N THR A 86 2.42 22.16 -17.38
CA THR A 86 1.30 22.42 -16.45
C THR A 86 1.72 22.90 -15.06
N ASN A 87 3.02 22.98 -14.78
CA ASN A 87 3.58 23.22 -13.44
C ASN A 87 2.99 22.28 -12.36
N THR A 88 2.83 20.99 -12.70
CA THR A 88 2.27 19.96 -11.81
C THR A 88 3.39 19.29 -11.01
N LYS A 89 3.17 19.12 -9.69
CA LYS A 89 4.11 18.45 -8.79
C LYS A 89 4.09 16.93 -8.99
N LEU A 90 5.24 16.29 -8.80
CA LEU A 90 5.49 14.90 -9.16
C LEU A 90 5.93 14.07 -7.95
N LEU A 91 5.11 13.08 -7.57
CA LEU A 91 5.56 11.95 -6.77
C LEU A 91 5.91 10.81 -7.73
N LEU A 92 7.19 10.45 -7.78
CA LEU A 92 7.73 9.53 -8.79
C LEU A 92 7.89 8.11 -8.25
N GLY A 93 7.10 7.19 -8.77
CA GLY A 93 7.23 5.76 -8.53
C GLY A 93 8.36 5.11 -9.31
N ILE A 94 9.01 4.13 -8.69
CA ILE A 94 9.89 3.14 -9.32
C ILE A 94 9.33 1.77 -8.93
N TRP A 95 8.90 0.96 -9.90
CA TRP A 95 8.32 -0.35 -9.63
C TRP A 95 9.40 -1.36 -9.20
N ALA A 96 9.26 -1.94 -8.01
CA ALA A 96 10.23 -2.87 -7.42
C ALA A 96 9.80 -4.35 -7.48
N SER A 97 8.51 -4.61 -7.70
CA SER A 97 7.94 -5.95 -7.65
C SER A 97 8.26 -6.77 -8.91
N GLY A 98 8.75 -8.00 -8.70
CA GLY A 98 9.04 -8.94 -9.79
C GLY A 98 10.26 -8.61 -10.66
N THR A 99 11.16 -7.72 -10.19
CA THR A 99 12.41 -7.37 -10.89
C THR A 99 13.63 -7.53 -9.98
N ASP A 100 14.80 -7.80 -10.57
CA ASP A 100 16.11 -7.82 -9.90
C ASP A 100 16.89 -6.51 -10.06
N SER A 101 16.47 -5.64 -10.98
CA SER A 101 17.07 -4.33 -11.27
C SER A 101 16.01 -3.23 -11.54
N ILE A 102 16.36 -2.01 -11.15
CA ILE A 102 15.64 -0.76 -11.50
C ILE A 102 16.44 0.12 -12.47
N ASP A 103 17.48 -0.39 -13.13
CA ASP A 103 18.39 0.43 -13.96
C ASP A 103 17.66 1.17 -15.10
N ASN A 104 16.64 0.57 -15.71
CA ASN A 104 15.85 1.21 -16.75
C ASN A 104 15.05 2.42 -16.22
N GLU A 105 14.49 2.31 -15.00
CA GLU A 105 13.76 3.39 -14.32
C GLU A 105 14.70 4.56 -14.01
N LEU A 106 15.88 4.24 -13.47
CA LEU A 106 16.92 5.22 -13.16
C LEU A 106 17.49 5.89 -14.43
N ASN A 107 17.67 5.14 -15.52
CA ASN A 107 18.12 5.66 -16.81
C ASN A 107 17.07 6.60 -17.43
N ALA A 108 15.79 6.22 -17.41
CA ALA A 108 14.70 7.06 -17.91
C ALA A 108 14.61 8.37 -17.13
N LEU A 109 14.67 8.32 -15.80
CA LEU A 109 14.68 9.50 -14.95
C LEU A 109 15.95 10.36 -15.17
N LYS A 110 17.12 9.75 -15.37
CA LYS A 110 18.35 10.48 -15.70
C LYS A 110 18.24 11.22 -17.04
N LYS A 111 17.79 10.54 -18.11
CA LYS A 111 17.51 11.18 -19.41
C LYS A 111 16.52 12.33 -19.27
N ALA A 112 15.53 12.21 -18.38
CA ALA A 112 14.56 13.28 -18.10
C ALA A 112 15.22 14.50 -17.44
N VAL A 113 16.06 14.27 -16.41
CA VAL A 113 16.83 15.33 -15.75
C VAL A 113 17.81 16.01 -16.72
N ASP A 114 18.49 15.24 -17.57
CA ASP A 114 19.38 15.77 -18.62
C ASP A 114 18.62 16.62 -19.66
N THR A 115 17.35 16.30 -19.92
CA THR A 115 16.49 17.00 -20.91
C THR A 115 15.85 18.27 -20.35
N PHE A 116 15.28 18.20 -19.14
CA PHE A 116 14.45 19.26 -18.57
C PHE A 116 15.16 20.09 -17.48
N GLY A 117 16.24 19.58 -16.89
CA GLY A 117 16.98 20.23 -15.82
C GLY A 117 16.10 20.63 -14.63
N SER A 118 16.31 21.84 -14.12
CA SER A 118 15.57 22.35 -12.95
C SER A 118 14.06 22.43 -13.19
N LYS A 119 13.60 22.63 -14.43
CA LYS A 119 12.16 22.65 -14.76
C LYS A 119 11.45 21.37 -14.32
N LEU A 120 12.13 20.23 -14.37
CA LEU A 120 11.62 18.96 -13.86
C LEU A 120 11.96 18.77 -12.38
N THR A 121 13.21 18.97 -11.97
CA THR A 121 13.62 18.62 -10.60
C THR A 121 12.94 19.47 -9.53
N ASP A 122 12.57 20.72 -9.85
CA ASP A 122 11.84 21.62 -8.94
C ASP A 122 10.33 21.24 -8.83
N LEU A 123 9.86 20.30 -9.65
CA LEU A 123 8.53 19.69 -9.57
C LEU A 123 8.52 18.36 -8.81
N VAL A 124 9.65 17.68 -8.67
CA VAL A 124 9.74 16.39 -7.95
C VAL A 124 9.68 16.63 -6.45
N ILE A 125 8.63 16.13 -5.80
CA ILE A 125 8.39 16.33 -4.36
C ILE A 125 8.84 15.15 -3.51
N GLY A 126 8.95 13.96 -4.11
CA GLY A 126 9.31 12.73 -3.43
C GLY A 126 9.48 11.57 -4.41
N MET A 127 10.23 10.55 -4.00
CA MET A 127 10.39 9.29 -4.74
C MET A 127 9.69 8.16 -3.98
N SER A 128 8.89 7.35 -4.67
CA SER A 128 8.27 6.12 -4.14
C SER A 128 9.03 4.92 -4.72
N ILE A 129 9.99 4.37 -3.98
CA ILE A 129 10.70 3.16 -4.41
C ILE A 129 9.86 1.95 -3.99
N GLY A 130 9.14 1.35 -4.94
CA GLY A 130 8.16 0.30 -4.67
C GLY A 130 6.73 0.80 -4.42
N SER A 131 5.79 -0.15 -4.46
CA SER A 131 4.36 0.02 -4.16
C SER A 131 3.76 -1.35 -3.80
N GLU A 132 3.32 -1.51 -2.55
CA GLU A 132 2.74 -2.74 -2.00
C GLU A 132 3.66 -3.99 -2.07
N ASP A 133 4.97 -3.82 -2.26
CA ASP A 133 5.91 -4.92 -2.44
C ASP A 133 5.89 -5.93 -1.28
N LEU A 134 5.72 -5.43 -0.06
CA LEU A 134 5.74 -6.20 1.18
C LEU A 134 4.36 -6.77 1.49
N TYR A 135 3.29 -6.01 1.20
CA TYR A 135 1.92 -6.53 1.24
C TYR A 135 1.73 -7.72 0.30
N ARG A 136 2.22 -7.64 -0.95
CA ARG A 136 2.03 -8.68 -1.98
C ARG A 136 2.65 -10.03 -1.60
N ILE A 137 3.72 -10.03 -0.79
CA ILE A 137 4.33 -11.26 -0.22
C ILE A 137 3.80 -11.64 1.17
N SER A 138 2.90 -10.84 1.77
CA SER A 138 2.27 -11.14 3.06
C SER A 138 1.24 -12.26 2.95
N ALA A 139 0.83 -12.86 4.08
CA ALA A 139 -0.26 -13.83 4.10
C ALA A 139 -1.57 -13.22 3.55
N THR A 140 -1.83 -11.93 3.81
CA THR A 140 -2.99 -11.19 3.30
C THR A 140 -2.93 -11.04 1.77
N GLY A 141 -1.79 -10.56 1.24
CA GLY A 141 -1.60 -10.35 -0.21
C GLY A 141 -1.64 -11.66 -1.00
N ILE A 142 -1.06 -12.73 -0.48
CA ILE A 142 -1.12 -14.08 -1.07
C ILE A 142 -2.57 -14.59 -1.09
N ALA A 143 -3.32 -14.44 0.01
CA ALA A 143 -4.73 -14.84 0.06
C ALA A 143 -5.60 -14.03 -0.93
N ASN A 144 -5.31 -12.73 -1.06
CA ASN A 144 -5.98 -11.82 -1.99
C ASN A 144 -5.48 -11.94 -3.46
N LYS A 145 -4.46 -12.76 -3.72
CA LYS A 145 -3.81 -12.95 -5.04
C LYS A 145 -3.23 -11.67 -5.65
N ALA A 146 -2.73 -10.76 -4.81
CA ALA A 146 -2.23 -9.42 -5.16
C ALA A 146 -0.98 -9.40 -6.08
N GLY A 147 -0.69 -10.46 -6.82
CA GLY A 147 0.42 -10.53 -7.77
C GLY A 147 1.78 -10.77 -7.11
N VAL A 148 2.84 -10.33 -7.81
CA VAL A 148 4.23 -10.50 -7.36
C VAL A 148 4.61 -9.30 -6.50
N GLY A 149 5.30 -9.56 -5.38
CA GLY A 149 5.88 -8.53 -4.51
C GLY A 149 7.41 -8.53 -4.53
N ALA A 150 8.03 -7.89 -3.53
CA ALA A 150 9.47 -7.93 -3.29
C ALA A 150 9.81 -7.93 -1.80
N GLY A 151 10.93 -8.57 -1.44
CA GLY A 151 11.39 -8.64 -0.05
C GLY A 151 11.93 -7.30 0.48
N PRO A 152 11.96 -7.09 1.81
CA PRO A 152 12.47 -5.85 2.40
C PRO A 152 13.95 -5.58 2.07
N ASP A 153 14.74 -6.62 1.85
CA ASP A 153 16.13 -6.54 1.39
C ASP A 153 16.23 -6.01 -0.05
N VAL A 154 15.32 -6.43 -0.94
CA VAL A 154 15.23 -5.97 -2.33
C VAL A 154 14.81 -4.50 -2.39
N VAL A 155 13.79 -4.11 -1.61
CA VAL A 155 13.35 -2.70 -1.51
C VAL A 155 14.46 -1.81 -0.95
N VAL A 156 15.16 -2.23 0.12
CA VAL A 156 16.31 -1.48 0.67
C VAL A 156 17.48 -1.41 -0.33
N LYS A 157 17.77 -2.47 -1.08
CA LYS A 157 18.77 -2.45 -2.17
C LYS A 157 18.41 -1.36 -3.20
N PHE A 158 17.16 -1.30 -3.65
CA PHE A 158 16.72 -0.32 -4.65
C PHE A 158 16.70 1.12 -4.11
N ILE A 159 16.33 1.34 -2.84
CA ILE A 159 16.46 2.64 -2.17
C ILE A 159 17.92 3.11 -2.18
N ASN A 160 18.86 2.23 -1.83
CA ASN A 160 20.30 2.56 -1.82
C ASN A 160 20.87 2.75 -3.23
N GLN A 161 20.36 2.02 -4.23
CA GLN A 161 20.72 2.19 -5.64
C GLN A 161 20.26 3.56 -6.16
N PHE A 162 19.03 3.99 -5.86
CA PHE A 162 18.57 5.36 -6.17
C PHE A 162 19.45 6.42 -5.49
N LYS A 163 19.67 6.31 -4.18
CA LYS A 163 20.51 7.24 -3.40
C LYS A 163 21.90 7.39 -4.00
N THR A 164 22.52 6.27 -4.40
CA THR A 164 23.86 6.25 -5.01
C THR A 164 23.87 6.90 -6.40
N THR A 165 22.91 6.55 -7.26
CA THR A 165 22.82 7.04 -8.64
C THR A 165 22.63 8.56 -8.72
N PHE A 166 21.81 9.13 -7.83
CA PHE A 166 21.44 10.54 -7.87
C PHE A 166 22.19 11.44 -6.87
N ALA A 167 23.12 10.91 -6.07
CA ALA A 167 23.83 11.61 -4.99
C ALA A 167 24.45 12.98 -5.35
N ASN A 168 24.88 13.16 -6.61
CA ASN A 168 25.53 14.39 -7.10
C ASN A 168 24.62 15.21 -8.05
N THR A 169 23.30 15.04 -7.95
CA THR A 169 22.29 15.70 -8.79
C THR A 169 21.33 16.54 -7.94
N ALA A 170 20.47 17.34 -8.58
CA ALA A 170 19.40 18.05 -7.86
C ALA A 170 18.44 17.09 -7.12
N LEU A 171 18.26 15.86 -7.61
CA LEU A 171 17.41 14.85 -6.97
C LEU A 171 18.00 14.28 -5.66
N ALA A 172 19.27 14.55 -5.32
CA ALA A 172 19.88 14.13 -4.06
C ALA A 172 19.19 14.70 -2.80
N LYS A 173 18.38 15.75 -2.96
CA LYS A 173 17.61 16.41 -1.89
C LYS A 173 16.14 15.99 -1.85
N VAL A 174 15.67 15.20 -2.81
CA VAL A 174 14.28 14.73 -2.87
C VAL A 174 14.11 13.61 -1.82
N PRO A 175 13.10 13.68 -0.95
CA PRO A 175 12.91 12.70 0.11
C PRO A 175 12.37 11.38 -0.46
N ILE A 176 12.92 10.27 0.01
CA ILE A 176 12.68 8.94 -0.56
C ILE A 176 11.77 8.14 0.38
N GLY A 177 10.65 7.68 -0.16
CA GLY A 177 9.70 6.82 0.51
C GLY A 177 9.60 5.45 -0.14
N HIS A 178 8.79 4.63 0.52
CA HIS A 178 8.21 3.41 0.00
C HIS A 178 6.70 3.50 0.25
N VAL A 179 5.91 2.82 -0.54
CA VAL A 179 4.44 2.81 -0.45
C VAL A 179 3.99 1.40 -0.16
N ASP A 180 3.21 1.20 0.88
CA ASP A 180 2.66 -0.11 1.25
C ASP A 180 1.40 0.03 2.13
N THR A 181 0.73 -1.09 2.41
CA THR A 181 -0.48 -1.13 3.24
C THR A 181 -0.17 -0.97 4.73
N TRP A 182 -1.18 -0.65 5.54
CA TRP A 182 -1.01 -0.47 6.99
C TRP A 182 -0.53 -1.76 7.70
N ASP A 183 -0.95 -2.95 7.22
CA ASP A 183 -0.54 -4.23 7.79
C ASP A 183 0.90 -4.62 7.38
N ALA A 184 1.36 -4.16 6.21
CA ALA A 184 2.78 -4.23 5.85
C ALA A 184 3.67 -3.34 6.73
N TRP A 185 3.24 -2.10 7.02
CA TRP A 185 4.00 -1.18 7.87
C TRP A 185 4.07 -1.59 9.34
N THR A 186 3.00 -2.19 9.87
CA THR A 186 2.94 -2.65 11.26
C THR A 186 3.59 -4.02 11.49
N ASN A 187 3.96 -4.74 10.42
CA ASN A 187 4.73 -5.97 10.51
C ASN A 187 6.24 -5.69 10.76
N SER A 188 6.73 -6.11 11.92
CA SER A 188 8.12 -5.88 12.34
C SER A 188 9.20 -6.54 11.46
N SER A 189 8.87 -7.54 10.63
CA SER A 189 9.82 -8.09 9.64
C SER A 189 10.24 -7.05 8.59
N ASN A 190 9.41 -6.02 8.39
CA ASN A 190 9.59 -5.00 7.35
C ASN A 190 10.36 -3.76 7.85
N LYS A 191 10.78 -3.76 9.13
CA LYS A 191 11.42 -2.59 9.78
C LYS A 191 12.63 -2.05 9.01
N ALA A 192 13.38 -2.90 8.31
CA ALA A 192 14.52 -2.45 7.49
C ALA A 192 14.14 -1.45 6.40
N VAL A 193 12.96 -1.59 5.78
CA VAL A 193 12.42 -0.62 4.80
C VAL A 193 12.01 0.66 5.52
N LEU A 194 11.27 0.54 6.63
CA LEU A 194 10.87 1.68 7.45
C LEU A 194 12.07 2.51 7.94
N ASP A 195 13.19 1.86 8.29
CA ASP A 195 14.41 2.55 8.71
C ASP A 195 15.09 3.29 7.54
N ALA A 196 15.04 2.73 6.32
CA ALA A 196 15.75 3.23 5.14
C ALA A 196 15.09 4.42 4.42
N VAL A 197 13.79 4.65 4.63
CA VAL A 197 13.00 5.74 4.00
C VAL A 197 12.98 7.04 4.82
N ASP A 198 12.72 8.16 4.18
CA ASP A 198 12.55 9.49 4.79
C ASP A 198 11.08 9.77 5.16
N TRP A 199 10.13 9.21 4.40
CA TRP A 199 8.68 9.27 4.62
C TRP A 199 8.02 7.92 4.32
N VAL A 200 6.79 7.74 4.78
CA VAL A 200 6.02 6.50 4.66
C VAL A 200 4.76 6.75 3.84
N GLY A 201 4.61 6.01 2.74
CA GLY A 201 3.41 6.00 1.92
C GLY A 201 2.44 4.92 2.38
N VAL A 202 1.20 5.32 2.64
CA VAL A 202 0.11 4.43 3.05
C VAL A 202 -0.91 4.35 1.92
N ASP A 203 -1.07 3.14 1.39
CA ASP A 203 -2.19 2.78 0.52
C ASP A 203 -3.22 2.08 1.42
N GLU A 204 -4.39 2.72 1.62
CA GLU A 204 -5.42 2.23 2.55
C GLU A 204 -6.82 2.34 1.94
N TYR A 205 -7.51 1.21 1.92
CA TYR A 205 -8.81 1.04 1.29
C TYR A 205 -9.74 0.21 2.19
N PRO A 206 -10.52 0.86 3.08
CA PRO A 206 -11.54 0.21 3.89
C PRO A 206 -12.50 -0.68 3.10
N TYR A 207 -12.73 -0.35 1.82
CA TYR A 207 -13.49 -1.16 0.87
C TYR A 207 -13.06 -2.64 0.85
N TYR A 208 -11.75 -2.93 0.94
CA TYR A 208 -11.24 -4.30 0.85
C TYR A 208 -11.15 -5.04 2.19
N GLU A 209 -11.47 -4.40 3.33
CA GLU A 209 -11.32 -4.96 4.68
C GLU A 209 -12.42 -6.00 5.06
N ASN A 210 -12.41 -7.13 4.36
CA ASN A 210 -13.32 -8.26 4.54
C ASN A 210 -13.41 -8.73 6.01
N GLY A 211 -14.63 -8.97 6.50
CA GLY A 211 -14.90 -9.44 7.86
C GLY A 211 -14.75 -8.39 8.96
N LYS A 212 -14.37 -7.14 8.62
CA LYS A 212 -14.23 -6.03 9.58
C LYS A 212 -15.46 -5.10 9.61
N GLY A 213 -16.55 -5.50 8.96
CA GLY A 213 -17.76 -4.68 8.82
C GLY A 213 -17.51 -3.48 7.91
N ASN A 214 -16.96 -3.72 6.73
CA ASN A 214 -16.55 -2.72 5.74
C ASN A 214 -17.70 -2.02 5.00
N ASN A 215 -18.88 -1.89 5.62
CA ASN A 215 -19.94 -1.06 5.07
C ASN A 215 -19.52 0.43 5.08
N ILE A 216 -20.11 1.22 4.19
CA ILE A 216 -19.73 2.62 3.98
C ILE A 216 -19.79 3.47 5.25
N LYS A 217 -20.73 3.23 6.18
CA LYS A 217 -20.83 4.01 7.43
C LYS A 217 -19.68 3.77 8.41
N ASN A 218 -18.97 2.66 8.29
CA ASN A 218 -17.81 2.32 9.11
C ASN A 218 -16.47 2.73 8.48
N SER A 219 -16.47 3.19 7.21
CA SER A 219 -15.24 3.39 6.44
C SER A 219 -14.25 4.36 7.07
N GLY A 220 -14.73 5.47 7.66
CA GLY A 220 -13.89 6.44 8.35
C GLY A 220 -13.22 5.88 9.61
N THR A 221 -13.92 5.03 10.37
CA THR A 221 -13.39 4.35 11.55
C THR A 221 -12.31 3.32 11.18
N LEU A 222 -12.53 2.57 10.10
CA LEU A 222 -11.58 1.59 9.58
C LEU A 222 -10.30 2.27 9.09
N PHE A 223 -10.45 3.35 8.30
CA PHE A 223 -9.34 4.19 7.85
C PHE A 223 -8.58 4.80 9.03
N ASP A 224 -9.28 5.35 10.01
CA ASP A 224 -8.66 5.95 11.19
C ASP A 224 -7.83 4.93 11.95
N ARG A 225 -8.36 3.71 12.17
CA ARG A 225 -7.62 2.60 12.78
C ARG A 225 -6.37 2.23 12.01
N ALA A 226 -6.44 2.15 10.68
CA ALA A 226 -5.28 1.81 9.83
C ALA A 226 -4.20 2.90 9.89
N PHE A 227 -4.60 4.17 9.69
CA PHE A 227 -3.71 5.33 9.74
C PHE A 227 -3.03 5.50 11.12
N ASP A 228 -3.80 5.34 12.20
CA ASP A 228 -3.30 5.50 13.57
C ASP A 228 -2.36 4.33 13.95
N ALA A 229 -2.58 3.12 13.40
CA ALA A 229 -1.66 1.99 13.57
C ALA A 229 -0.31 2.21 12.86
N VAL A 230 -0.29 2.81 11.67
CA VAL A 230 0.96 3.25 11.01
C VAL A 230 1.61 4.36 11.83
N SER A 231 0.84 5.36 12.27
CA SER A 231 1.32 6.48 13.10
C SER A 231 2.04 6.01 14.37
N ALA A 232 1.60 4.90 14.96
CA ALA A 232 2.22 4.31 16.16
C ALA A 232 3.61 3.69 15.91
N VAL A 233 3.98 3.35 14.67
CA VAL A 233 5.24 2.66 14.34
C VAL A 233 6.26 3.51 13.58
N VAL A 234 5.83 4.54 12.83
CA VAL A 234 6.74 5.36 11.99
C VAL A 234 7.56 6.40 12.75
N GLY A 235 7.24 6.65 14.03
CA GLY A 235 7.90 7.68 14.84
C GLY A 235 7.64 9.09 14.29
N ASN A 236 8.71 9.84 14.00
CA ASN A 236 8.61 11.22 13.50
C ASN A 236 8.61 11.33 11.95
N LYS A 237 8.57 10.21 11.22
CA LYS A 237 8.58 10.23 9.74
C LYS A 237 7.21 10.70 9.21
N PRO A 238 7.15 11.58 8.20
CA PRO A 238 5.88 11.99 7.60
C PRO A 238 5.13 10.78 7.01
N ILE A 239 3.82 10.74 7.23
CA ILE A 239 2.90 9.82 6.55
C ILE A 239 2.25 10.56 5.38
N TRP A 240 2.33 9.98 4.19
CA TRP A 240 1.61 10.43 3.00
C TRP A 240 0.57 9.36 2.65
N VAL A 241 -0.66 9.75 2.33
CA VAL A 241 -1.65 8.79 1.84
C VAL A 241 -1.52 8.74 0.33
N THR A 242 -0.94 7.65 -0.16
CA THR A 242 -0.50 7.50 -1.55
C THR A 242 -1.50 6.79 -2.44
N GLU A 243 -2.47 6.11 -1.83
CA GLU A 243 -3.74 5.70 -2.41
C GLU A 243 -4.81 5.64 -1.33
N THR A 244 -5.98 6.20 -1.65
CA THR A 244 -7.24 5.81 -1.02
C THR A 244 -8.39 6.21 -1.92
N GLY A 245 -9.53 5.55 -1.76
CA GLY A 245 -10.75 5.85 -2.49
C GLY A 245 -11.86 4.86 -2.18
N TRP A 246 -13.02 5.08 -2.81
CA TRP A 246 -14.13 4.15 -2.76
C TRP A 246 -14.74 4.04 -4.17
N PRO A 247 -15.01 2.84 -4.71
CA PRO A 247 -15.39 2.71 -6.10
C PRO A 247 -16.79 3.28 -6.36
N THR A 248 -16.93 3.98 -7.49
CA THR A 248 -18.19 4.55 -7.97
C THR A 248 -19.07 3.50 -8.65
N THR A 249 -18.47 2.45 -9.22
CA THR A 249 -19.15 1.26 -9.78
C THR A 249 -18.28 0.01 -9.63
N GLY A 250 -18.87 -1.18 -9.77
CA GLY A 250 -18.17 -2.47 -9.71
C GLY A 250 -18.95 -3.53 -8.92
N PRO A 251 -18.34 -4.69 -8.62
CA PRO A 251 -18.91 -5.69 -7.72
C PRO A 251 -18.70 -5.29 -6.25
N ASN A 252 -19.67 -5.61 -5.38
CA ASN A 252 -19.53 -5.47 -3.92
C ASN A 252 -18.33 -6.28 -3.38
N TRP A 253 -17.79 -5.84 -2.24
CA TRP A 253 -16.76 -6.55 -1.49
C TRP A 253 -17.18 -6.72 -0.03
N ASP A 254 -17.56 -7.94 0.39
CA ASP A 254 -18.22 -8.19 1.69
C ASP A 254 -19.43 -7.23 1.88
N GLN A 255 -19.36 -6.28 2.81
CA GLN A 255 -20.42 -5.29 3.07
C GLN A 255 -20.18 -3.95 2.34
N ALA A 256 -19.05 -3.79 1.67
CA ALA A 256 -18.74 -2.60 0.89
C ALA A 256 -19.48 -2.62 -0.46
N VAL A 257 -20.31 -1.59 -0.69
CA VAL A 257 -21.09 -1.42 -1.92
C VAL A 257 -20.51 -0.24 -2.71
N PRO A 258 -20.12 -0.42 -3.98
CA PRO A 258 -19.61 0.66 -4.80
C PRO A 258 -20.78 1.49 -5.36
N SER A 259 -20.70 2.81 -5.22
CA SER A 259 -21.68 3.75 -5.79
C SER A 259 -21.12 5.17 -5.76
N VAL A 260 -21.62 6.05 -6.64
CA VAL A 260 -21.29 7.49 -6.61
C VAL A 260 -21.63 8.13 -5.25
N GLN A 261 -22.73 7.70 -4.62
CA GLN A 261 -23.13 8.18 -3.28
C GLN A 261 -22.14 7.75 -2.20
N ASN A 262 -21.68 6.49 -2.23
CA ASN A 262 -20.72 5.97 -1.26
C ASN A 262 -19.32 6.54 -1.51
N ALA A 263 -18.95 6.78 -2.77
CA ALA A 263 -17.72 7.50 -3.13
C ALA A 263 -17.71 8.93 -2.58
N LYS A 264 -18.83 9.68 -2.69
CA LYS A 264 -18.96 10.98 -2.04
C LYS A 264 -18.85 10.88 -0.51
N TYR A 265 -19.57 9.94 0.11
CA TYR A 265 -19.51 9.77 1.56
C TYR A 265 -18.08 9.46 2.03
N TYR A 266 -17.33 8.65 1.29
CA TYR A 266 -15.93 8.35 1.58
C TYR A 266 -15.01 9.57 1.39
N TRP A 267 -15.24 10.37 0.34
CA TRP A 267 -14.58 11.66 0.13
C TRP A 267 -14.80 12.62 1.31
N ASP A 268 -16.03 12.71 1.81
CA ASP A 268 -16.37 13.55 2.95
C ASP A 268 -15.71 13.02 4.25
N GLU A 269 -15.91 11.73 4.58
CA GLU A 269 -15.52 11.13 5.86
C GLU A 269 -14.03 10.78 6.00
N VAL A 270 -13.29 10.65 4.90
CA VAL A 270 -11.84 10.37 4.95
C VAL A 270 -11.07 11.53 4.34
N GLY A 271 -11.35 11.87 3.08
CA GLY A 271 -10.71 12.96 2.36
C GLY A 271 -10.81 14.29 3.12
N CYS A 272 -12.02 14.84 3.20
CA CYS A 272 -12.29 16.13 3.84
C CYS A 272 -12.06 16.12 5.35
N ARG A 273 -12.54 15.10 6.07
CA ARG A 273 -12.42 15.03 7.53
C ARG A 273 -10.97 14.87 8.00
N LYS A 274 -10.17 13.97 7.40
CA LYS A 274 -8.85 13.58 7.95
C LYS A 274 -7.65 13.96 7.07
N LEU A 275 -7.79 13.98 5.74
CA LEU A 275 -6.62 13.99 4.85
C LEU A 275 -6.31 15.34 4.19
N PHE A 276 -7.28 15.94 3.52
CA PHE A 276 -7.05 17.12 2.68
C PHE A 276 -6.60 18.31 3.54
N ASN A 277 -5.55 19.00 3.07
CA ASN A 277 -4.88 20.10 3.76
C ASN A 277 -4.31 19.73 5.16
N LYS A 278 -4.08 18.43 5.42
CA LYS A 278 -3.54 17.89 6.68
C LYS A 278 -2.37 16.92 6.47
N VAL A 279 -2.46 16.03 5.47
CA VAL A 279 -1.34 15.22 4.97
C VAL A 279 -1.29 15.23 3.43
N PRO A 280 -0.11 15.08 2.81
CA PRO A 280 0.00 14.84 1.37
C PRO A 280 -0.86 13.64 0.97
N THR A 281 -1.77 13.86 0.02
CA THR A 281 -2.84 12.93 -0.34
C THR A 281 -2.93 12.76 -1.85
N PHE A 282 -2.81 11.51 -2.29
CA PHE A 282 -3.05 11.08 -3.67
C PHE A 282 -4.31 10.22 -3.67
N TRP A 283 -5.39 10.79 -4.21
CA TRP A 283 -6.68 10.11 -4.27
C TRP A 283 -6.72 9.19 -5.48
N TYR A 284 -7.22 7.97 -5.29
CA TYR A 284 -7.41 7.00 -6.37
C TYR A 284 -8.88 7.02 -6.80
N ASN A 285 -9.24 7.48 -8.01
CA ASN A 285 -8.39 8.16 -9.01
C ASN A 285 -9.21 9.23 -9.78
N LEU A 286 -8.56 9.98 -10.67
CA LEU A 286 -9.25 10.96 -11.53
C LEU A 286 -9.98 10.27 -12.71
N ARG A 287 -9.33 9.24 -13.28
CA ARG A 287 -9.75 8.42 -14.42
C ARG A 287 -9.19 7.00 -14.22
N ASP A 288 -10.03 5.99 -14.45
CA ASP A 288 -9.59 4.60 -14.42
C ASP A 288 -8.75 4.27 -15.67
N SER A 289 -7.52 3.80 -15.45
CA SER A 289 -6.59 3.33 -16.49
C SER A 289 -6.48 1.81 -16.58
N ASN A 290 -6.93 1.09 -15.56
CA ASN A 290 -6.82 -0.36 -15.45
C ASN A 290 -8.08 -1.05 -16.01
N PRO A 291 -8.02 -1.80 -17.13
CA PRO A 291 -9.15 -2.59 -17.61
C PRO A 291 -9.51 -3.76 -16.70
N ASP A 292 -8.52 -4.40 -16.08
CA ASP A 292 -8.66 -5.65 -15.31
C ASP A 292 -9.27 -5.41 -13.92
N ASN A 293 -9.11 -4.21 -13.36
CA ASN A 293 -9.79 -3.82 -12.13
C ASN A 293 -11.30 -3.61 -12.37
N THR A 294 -12.16 -4.47 -11.84
CA THR A 294 -13.62 -4.37 -12.00
C THR A 294 -14.28 -3.36 -11.05
N MET A 295 -13.56 -2.92 -10.01
CA MET A 295 -13.96 -1.80 -9.14
C MET A 295 -13.43 -0.52 -9.77
N LYS A 296 -14.33 0.39 -10.18
CA LYS A 296 -13.97 1.64 -10.88
C LYS A 296 -14.00 2.80 -9.90
N PHE A 297 -12.90 3.56 -9.83
CA PHE A 297 -12.64 4.57 -8.80
C PHE A 297 -12.65 6.00 -9.33
N ALA A 298 -12.78 6.21 -10.64
CA ALA A 298 -12.76 7.54 -11.24
C ALA A 298 -13.83 8.45 -10.62
N ILE A 299 -13.39 9.61 -10.12
CA ILE A 299 -14.29 10.67 -9.65
C ILE A 299 -14.80 11.59 -10.78
N THR A 300 -14.34 11.38 -12.02
CA THR A 300 -14.79 12.13 -13.21
C THR A 300 -15.30 11.19 -14.30
N ALA A 301 -16.27 11.65 -15.10
CA ALA A 301 -16.56 11.03 -16.39
C ALA A 301 -15.64 11.65 -17.46
N ASN A 302 -14.81 10.85 -18.12
CA ASN A 302 -14.00 11.25 -19.28
C ASN A 302 -13.17 12.54 -19.07
N LEU A 303 -12.58 12.73 -17.87
CA LEU A 303 -11.81 13.93 -17.52
C LEU A 303 -12.61 15.25 -17.59
N SER A 304 -13.92 15.19 -17.35
CA SER A 304 -14.75 16.36 -17.05
C SER A 304 -14.26 17.10 -15.79
N THR A 305 -14.16 18.43 -15.87
CA THR A 305 -13.90 19.29 -14.69
C THR A 305 -15.09 19.35 -13.73
N THR A 306 -16.29 19.00 -14.19
CA THR A 306 -17.43 18.69 -13.32
C THR A 306 -17.33 17.22 -12.88
N PRO A 307 -17.08 16.95 -11.59
CA PRO A 307 -16.95 15.60 -11.03
C PRO A 307 -18.29 14.86 -10.92
N LEU A 308 -18.25 13.55 -10.66
CA LEU A 308 -19.43 12.70 -10.50
C LEU A 308 -20.25 13.02 -9.24
N PHE A 309 -19.65 13.69 -8.27
CA PHE A 309 -20.27 14.15 -7.02
C PHE A 309 -19.64 15.48 -6.59
N ASP A 310 -20.38 16.29 -5.83
CA ASP A 310 -19.87 17.56 -5.29
C ASP A 310 -18.69 17.32 -4.34
N LEU A 311 -17.56 17.95 -4.63
CA LEU A 311 -16.30 17.82 -3.87
C LEU A 311 -16.22 18.78 -2.68
N THR A 312 -17.20 19.69 -2.52
CA THR A 312 -17.25 20.63 -1.39
C THR A 312 -17.21 19.86 -0.07
N CYS A 313 -16.20 20.12 0.76
CA CYS A 313 -16.12 19.51 2.08
C CYS A 313 -17.25 20.01 3.00
N PRO A 314 -18.00 19.11 3.66
CA PRO A 314 -19.01 19.51 4.64
C PRO A 314 -18.36 20.01 5.94
N THR A 315 -19.15 20.69 6.77
CA THR A 315 -18.76 21.16 8.11
C THR A 315 -19.08 20.15 9.22
N HIS A 316 -19.76 19.05 8.88
CA HIS A 316 -20.18 17.99 9.79
C HIS A 316 -19.82 16.64 9.17
N PHE A 317 -19.41 15.71 10.02
CA PHE A 317 -18.98 14.38 9.64
C PHE A 317 -19.59 13.35 10.60
N ASP A 318 -19.94 12.18 10.09
CA ASP A 318 -20.53 11.08 10.85
C ASP A 318 -19.48 10.32 11.68
N THR A 319 -18.23 10.23 11.20
CA THR A 319 -17.13 9.53 11.88
C THR A 319 -16.66 10.36 13.08
N PRO A 320 -16.68 9.81 14.30
CA PRO A 320 -16.22 10.53 15.49
C PRO A 320 -14.77 10.98 15.38
N SER A 321 -14.47 12.21 15.78
CA SER A 321 -13.09 12.67 15.97
C SER A 321 -12.44 11.89 17.12
N THR A 322 -11.35 11.16 16.83
CA THR A 322 -10.60 10.36 17.81
C THR A 322 -9.77 11.21 18.77
N THR A 323 -10.43 12.05 19.56
CA THR A 323 -9.79 12.79 20.66
C THR A 323 -9.71 11.88 21.90
N SER A 324 -8.54 11.27 22.11
CA SER A 324 -8.06 10.69 23.39
C SER A 324 -9.04 9.79 24.17
N SER A 325 -8.96 8.48 23.90
CA SER A 325 -9.15 7.38 24.87
C SER A 325 -10.00 7.65 26.13
N SER A 326 -11.32 7.47 26.05
CA SER A 326 -12.12 7.15 27.23
C SER A 326 -12.11 5.63 27.47
N THR A 327 -11.15 5.17 28.28
CA THR A 327 -11.20 3.80 28.81
C THR A 327 -12.40 3.69 29.75
N ASN A 328 -13.54 3.22 29.26
CA ASN A 328 -14.65 2.74 30.09
C ASN A 328 -14.24 1.42 30.75
N SER A 329 -13.43 1.52 31.79
CA SER A 329 -13.20 0.46 32.76
C SER A 329 -14.48 0.24 33.56
N SER A 330 -15.30 -0.71 33.13
CA SER A 330 -16.45 -1.21 33.88
C SER A 330 -15.98 -1.87 35.18
N SER A 331 -15.92 -1.07 36.25
CA SER A 331 -15.62 -1.56 37.59
C SER A 331 -16.75 -2.48 38.08
N PRO A 332 -16.46 -3.72 38.53
CA PRO A 332 -17.48 -4.59 39.10
C PRO A 332 -17.90 -4.07 40.49
N SER A 333 -19.17 -3.68 40.63
CA SER A 333 -19.74 -3.31 41.93
C SER A 333 -19.81 -4.53 42.85
N ALA A 334 -18.90 -4.60 43.82
CA ALA A 334 -18.93 -5.62 44.86
C ALA A 334 -20.02 -5.30 45.90
N THR A 335 -21.22 -5.84 45.74
CA THR A 335 -22.20 -5.90 46.83
C THR A 335 -21.78 -6.98 47.83
N GLY A 336 -21.16 -6.55 48.92
CA GLY A 336 -20.90 -7.42 50.07
C GLY A 336 -22.20 -7.76 50.82
N SER A 337 -22.41 -9.05 51.08
CA SER A 337 -23.34 -9.55 52.09
C SER A 337 -22.66 -10.67 52.85
N ALA A 338 -22.38 -10.41 54.13
CA ALA A 338 -21.74 -11.38 55.02
C ALA A 338 -22.80 -12.11 55.86
N THR A 339 -22.86 -13.43 55.74
CA THR A 339 -23.46 -14.33 56.74
C THR A 339 -22.62 -15.59 56.83
N GLY A 340 -21.85 -15.73 57.90
CA GLY A 340 -21.09 -16.96 58.19
C GLY A 340 -21.84 -17.84 59.18
N VAL A 341 -21.83 -19.16 58.96
CA VAL A 341 -22.11 -20.19 59.98
C VAL A 341 -21.13 -21.35 59.78
N SER A 342 -20.75 -21.99 60.89
CA SER A 342 -19.59 -22.87 61.05
C SER A 342 -19.72 -24.29 60.45
N ALA A 343 -18.56 -24.94 60.26
CA ALA A 343 -18.44 -26.39 60.06
C ALA A 343 -18.74 -27.19 61.35
N PRO A 344 -19.07 -28.48 61.23
CA PRO A 344 -18.08 -29.57 61.39
C PRO A 344 -18.18 -30.59 60.22
N GLY A 345 -17.39 -31.66 60.06
CA GLY A 345 -16.38 -32.35 60.87
C GLY A 345 -15.97 -33.67 60.14
N SER A 346 -14.88 -34.31 60.54
CA SER A 346 -14.17 -35.33 59.73
C SER A 346 -14.70 -36.77 59.79
N SER A 347 -14.61 -37.52 58.68
CA SER A 347 -14.16 -38.95 58.53
C SER A 347 -14.53 -39.46 57.11
N ALA A 348 -13.75 -40.19 56.30
CA ALA A 348 -12.62 -41.13 56.42
C ALA A 348 -13.00 -42.62 56.18
N THR A 349 -12.95 -43.05 54.91
CA THR A 349 -12.72 -44.43 54.37
C THR A 349 -12.52 -44.26 52.84
N GLY A 350 -11.65 -44.97 52.10
CA GLY A 350 -11.09 -46.32 52.24
C GLY A 350 -11.92 -47.29 51.36
N THR A 351 -11.38 -48.11 50.43
CA THR A 351 -9.98 -48.46 50.08
C THR A 351 -9.92 -49.19 48.71
N THR A 352 -8.72 -49.46 48.18
CA THR A 352 -8.34 -50.50 47.16
C THR A 352 -8.84 -50.35 45.70
N GLY A 353 -8.08 -50.71 44.66
CA GLY A 353 -6.68 -51.17 44.51
C GLY A 353 -6.28 -51.06 43.02
N SER A 354 -5.01 -50.79 42.64
CA SER A 354 -3.88 -51.73 42.56
C SER A 354 -4.17 -52.91 41.61
N SER A 355 -3.36 -53.23 40.58
CA SER A 355 -2.05 -52.72 40.13
C SER A 355 -1.62 -53.40 38.81
N THR A 356 -0.46 -53.01 38.27
CA THR A 356 0.51 -53.86 37.51
C THR A 356 0.09 -54.46 36.16
N SER A 357 0.95 -54.72 35.16
CA SER A 357 2.33 -54.28 34.82
C SER A 357 2.77 -55.03 33.54
N GLY A 358 3.75 -54.54 32.78
CA GLY A 358 4.65 -55.44 32.04
C GLY A 358 4.78 -55.24 30.53
N ASN A 359 6.01 -54.92 30.14
CA ASN A 359 6.66 -55.03 28.83
C ASN A 359 6.26 -56.29 28.01
N ASN A 360 6.34 -56.23 26.67
CA ASN A 360 7.56 -56.70 25.97
C ASN A 360 7.66 -56.22 24.50
N ALA A 361 8.85 -56.41 23.91
CA ALA A 361 9.23 -55.97 22.55
C ALA A 361 9.33 -57.13 21.52
N SER A 362 9.84 -56.83 20.31
CA SER A 362 10.25 -57.70 19.16
C SER A 362 9.26 -57.61 17.96
N ALA A 363 9.65 -57.15 16.76
CA ALA A 363 10.54 -57.73 15.72
C ALA A 363 9.89 -58.93 14.96
N ALA A 364 10.12 -59.23 13.67
CA ALA A 364 10.72 -58.56 12.49
C ALA A 364 10.43 -59.43 11.21
N GLY A 365 10.78 -58.95 10.00
CA GLY A 365 10.77 -59.72 8.72
C GLY A 365 10.02 -58.99 7.58
N SER A 366 10.60 -58.59 6.44
CA SER A 366 11.31 -59.35 5.36
C SER A 366 10.33 -60.20 4.52
N SER A 367 10.40 -60.39 3.19
CA SER A 367 11.39 -60.12 2.10
C SER A 367 10.75 -60.55 0.73
N ALA A 368 11.22 -60.26 -0.50
CA ALA A 368 12.16 -59.31 -1.13
C ALA A 368 12.10 -59.46 -2.69
N GLY A 369 12.77 -58.59 -3.48
CA GLY A 369 12.96 -58.70 -4.94
C GLY A 369 12.65 -57.40 -5.70
N ALA A 370 13.56 -56.63 -6.31
CA ALA A 370 14.66 -56.93 -7.28
C ALA A 370 14.12 -57.39 -8.66
N SER A 371 14.59 -56.91 -9.83
CA SER A 371 15.92 -56.36 -10.15
C SER A 371 15.93 -55.40 -11.38
N SER A 372 16.77 -54.37 -11.32
CA SER A 372 17.69 -53.81 -12.35
C SER A 372 17.54 -54.11 -13.87
N LEU A 373 17.72 -53.08 -14.71
CA LEU A 373 18.91 -52.87 -15.58
C LEU A 373 18.75 -51.66 -16.54
N SER A 374 19.85 -50.96 -16.81
CA SER A 374 20.06 -50.08 -17.99
C SER A 374 21.18 -50.68 -18.86
N PRO A 375 21.34 -50.34 -20.15
CA PRO A 375 22.29 -49.24 -20.45
C PRO A 375 22.08 -48.45 -21.78
N SER A 376 22.57 -47.19 -21.74
CA SER A 376 23.27 -46.40 -22.78
C SER A 376 23.03 -46.50 -24.31
N GLN A 377 22.92 -45.30 -24.89
CA GLN A 377 23.72 -44.73 -26.02
C GLN A 377 23.18 -44.63 -27.46
N SER A 378 23.38 -43.41 -28.00
CA SER A 378 23.75 -43.04 -29.38
C SER A 378 22.68 -42.94 -30.48
N GLY A 379 22.65 -41.76 -31.13
CA GLY A 379 21.86 -41.46 -32.34
C GLY A 379 21.74 -39.96 -32.57
N ALA A 380 22.47 -39.40 -33.53
CA ALA A 380 22.60 -37.96 -33.74
C ALA A 380 21.74 -37.44 -34.92
N GLN A 381 21.82 -36.11 -35.11
CA GLN A 381 21.70 -35.39 -36.39
C GLN A 381 20.30 -34.91 -36.82
N LEU A 382 20.04 -33.61 -36.58
CA LEU A 382 19.37 -32.78 -37.59
C LEU A 382 19.81 -31.32 -37.44
N GLY A 383 20.45 -30.78 -38.48
CA GLY A 383 20.87 -29.39 -38.52
C GLY A 383 19.90 -28.54 -39.32
N LYS A 384 19.47 -27.40 -38.76
CA LYS A 384 19.18 -26.20 -39.54
C LYS A 384 19.27 -24.96 -38.66
N THR A 385 20.25 -24.13 -38.94
CA THR A 385 20.39 -22.79 -38.39
C THR A 385 19.27 -21.88 -38.89
N LEU A 386 18.43 -21.39 -37.98
CA LEU A 386 17.74 -20.12 -38.16
C LEU A 386 18.02 -19.26 -36.93
N SER A 387 18.77 -18.17 -37.13
CA SER A 387 18.88 -17.11 -36.13
C SER A 387 17.57 -16.35 -36.07
N THR A 388 16.78 -16.60 -35.03
CA THR A 388 15.72 -15.68 -34.58
C THR A 388 16.13 -15.15 -33.21
N ALA A 389 16.48 -13.86 -33.16
CA ALA A 389 16.63 -13.16 -31.90
C ALA A 389 15.25 -13.08 -31.24
N VAL A 390 15.01 -13.94 -30.25
CA VAL A 390 13.81 -13.87 -29.43
C VAL A 390 13.91 -12.61 -28.60
N ALA A 391 13.17 -11.58 -29.00
CA ALA A 391 12.90 -10.44 -28.14
C ALA A 391 12.18 -10.97 -26.89
N ALA A 392 12.87 -10.91 -25.75
CA ALA A 392 12.29 -11.26 -24.45
C ALA A 392 11.31 -10.15 -24.02
N GLY A 393 10.16 -10.07 -24.69
CA GLY A 393 9.00 -9.37 -24.18
C GLY A 393 8.50 -10.13 -22.96
N LEU A 394 8.86 -9.68 -21.76
CA LEU A 394 8.20 -10.13 -20.54
C LEU A 394 6.74 -9.67 -20.59
N ALA A 395 5.87 -10.56 -21.02
CA ALA A 395 4.46 -10.48 -20.71
C ALA A 395 4.31 -10.68 -19.20
N LEU A 396 4.22 -9.58 -18.46
CA LEU A 396 3.83 -9.57 -17.06
C LEU A 396 2.49 -10.29 -16.92
N VAL A 397 2.50 -11.45 -16.26
CA VAL A 397 1.29 -12.20 -15.95
C VAL A 397 0.50 -11.39 -14.92
N ALA A 398 -0.68 -10.93 -15.32
CA ALA A 398 -1.54 -10.11 -14.47
C ALA A 398 -1.91 -10.85 -13.17
N GLY A 399 -1.43 -10.34 -12.04
CA GLY A 399 -2.01 -10.63 -10.73
C GLY A 399 -3.39 -10.00 -10.64
N VAL A 400 -4.34 -10.71 -10.01
CA VAL A 400 -5.73 -10.25 -9.93
C VAL A 400 -5.94 -9.63 -8.56
N PHE A 401 -6.40 -8.37 -8.55
CA PHE A 401 -6.58 -7.43 -7.43
C PHE A 401 -5.40 -6.50 -7.12
N ALA A 402 -5.74 -5.21 -7.06
CA ALA A 402 -4.91 -4.02 -6.81
C ALA A 402 -3.71 -3.81 -7.78
N LEU A 403 -3.88 -2.81 -8.67
CA LEU A 403 -2.91 -2.28 -9.65
C LEU A 403 -2.61 -3.26 -10.81
N LEU A 404 -2.30 -2.81 -12.04
CA LEU A 404 -1.91 -1.46 -12.50
C LEU A 404 -3.08 -0.61 -13.02
#